data_AF-A0A384K147-F1
#
_entry.id   AF-A0A384K147-F1
#
_cell.length_a   1.000
_cell.length_b   1.000
_cell.length_c   1.000
_cell.angle_alpha   90.00
_cell.angle_beta   90.00
_cell.angle_gamma   90.00
#
_symmetry.space_group_name_H-M   'P 1'
#
loop_
_entity.id
_entity.type
_entity.pdbx_description
1 polymer ?
#
loop_
_entity_poly.entity_id
_entity_poly.type
_entity_poly.pdbx_seq_one_letter_code
_entity_poly.pdbx_strand_id
1 'polypeptide(L)'
;MAANYWESSQRKHWQFTREQLEDLRSKLEDEDQALVQAYPLPQLRHLSIYFNQQMTRLGKRLGVRQQAMATAQLYIRRFYSKVEIRKTNPYLVLATAVYLACKMEECPHHIRLVVSEGRGLWPEYFSNDTSRLGECEFFLISEMSSQMIVHHPYRSLTALQGTFSLTAEESNLAWSIVNDHYMTDLPLFYAPHTIAIMAILLALVLRPNATGIQSASGSSASNIASAAQAALTSAGQAKGGTPERQGGRTKVQKLASWLAESTIDVEAIVDCTQEMISFYEAQEHYNEKLTREQINRFIKARGLDK
;
A
#
# COMPACT_ATOMS: atom_id res chain seq x y z
N MET A 1 5.33 -0.71 -24.24
CA MET A 1 6.19 -0.04 -23.24
C MET A 1 5.83 -0.35 -21.77
N ALA A 2 4.81 -1.19 -21.48
CA ALA A 2 4.33 -1.50 -20.12
C ALA A 2 4.80 -2.86 -19.54
N ALA A 3 5.79 -3.54 -20.15
CA ALA A 3 6.12 -4.93 -19.81
C ALA A 3 7.36 -5.10 -18.92
N ASN A 4 8.27 -4.11 -18.88
CA ASN A 4 9.56 -4.27 -18.20
C ASN A 4 9.68 -3.32 -17.00
N TYR A 5 9.51 -3.87 -15.80
CA TYR A 5 9.71 -3.12 -14.55
C TYR A 5 11.14 -2.57 -14.43
N TRP A 6 12.16 -3.28 -14.92
CA TRP A 6 13.57 -2.94 -14.72
C TRP A 6 14.01 -1.66 -15.42
N GLU A 7 13.33 -1.29 -16.49
CA GLU A 7 13.59 -0.08 -17.28
C GLU A 7 12.54 1.02 -17.02
N SER A 8 11.53 0.73 -16.20
CA SER A 8 10.38 1.59 -15.93
C SER A 8 10.76 2.88 -15.20
N SER A 9 9.93 3.91 -15.38
CA SER A 9 10.04 5.16 -14.60
C SER A 9 9.84 4.92 -13.10
N GLN A 10 8.99 3.95 -12.73
CA GLN A 10 8.76 3.57 -11.35
C GLN A 10 10.06 3.15 -10.65
N ARG A 11 10.84 2.26 -11.26
CA ARG A 11 12.11 1.82 -10.66
C ARG A 11 13.15 2.94 -10.64
N LYS A 12 13.25 3.73 -11.70
CA LYS A 12 14.31 4.74 -11.85
C LYS A 12 14.13 5.98 -10.96
N HIS A 13 12.90 6.38 -10.67
CA HIS A 13 12.62 7.67 -10.03
C HIS A 13 11.71 7.60 -8.80
N TRP A 14 11.01 6.47 -8.57
CA TRP A 14 10.07 6.31 -7.45
C TRP A 14 10.40 5.13 -6.54
N GLN A 15 11.64 4.65 -6.62
CA GLN A 15 12.17 3.70 -5.66
C GLN A 15 13.14 4.44 -4.74
N PHE A 16 12.86 4.41 -3.44
CA PHE A 16 13.64 5.12 -2.42
C PHE A 16 14.27 4.14 -1.44
N THR A 17 15.35 4.56 -0.79
CA THR A 17 15.77 3.92 0.46
C THR A 17 14.93 4.46 1.63
N ARG A 18 14.94 3.75 2.76
CA ARG A 18 14.24 4.19 3.98
C ARG A 18 14.72 5.57 4.43
N GLU A 19 16.03 5.76 4.50
CA GLU A 19 16.68 7.03 4.86
C GLU A 19 16.28 8.16 3.92
N GLN A 20 16.30 7.91 2.60
CA GLN A 20 15.90 8.93 1.62
C GLN A 20 14.46 9.39 1.79
N LEU A 21 13.54 8.46 2.07
CA LEU A 21 12.13 8.80 2.24
C LEU A 21 11.88 9.54 3.57
N GLU A 22 12.59 9.15 4.63
CA GLU A 22 12.57 9.86 5.92
C GLU A 22 13.13 11.27 5.78
N ASP A 23 14.28 11.44 5.12
CA ASP A 23 14.88 12.75 4.85
C ASP A 23 13.94 13.67 4.06
N LEU A 24 13.24 13.14 3.05
CA LEU A 24 12.25 13.91 2.28
C LEU A 24 11.11 14.40 3.17
N ARG A 25 10.61 13.54 4.07
CA ARG A 25 9.53 13.89 5.00
C ARG A 25 9.98 14.92 6.03
N SER A 26 11.15 14.73 6.64
CA SER A 26 11.70 15.70 7.60
C SER A 26 11.93 17.06 6.96
N LYS A 27 12.44 17.10 5.72
CA LYS A 27 12.58 18.36 4.96
C LYS A 27 11.24 19.08 4.76
N LEU A 28 10.17 18.35 4.45
CA LEU A 28 8.82 18.94 4.30
C LEU A 28 8.28 19.51 5.62
N GLU A 29 8.57 18.85 6.75
CA GLU A 29 8.20 19.36 8.06
C GLU A 29 9.02 20.60 8.45
N ASP A 30 10.31 20.62 8.12
CA ASP A 30 11.22 21.74 8.39
C ASP A 30 10.91 23.01 7.58
N GLU A 31 10.32 22.86 6.38
CA GLU A 31 9.91 24.01 5.55
C GLU A 31 8.92 24.94 6.27
N ASP A 32 8.03 24.40 7.09
CA ASP A 32 7.00 25.16 7.80
C ASP A 32 6.73 24.57 9.19
N GLN A 33 7.73 24.68 10.06
CA GLN A 33 7.66 24.19 11.44
C GLN A 33 6.50 24.81 12.23
N ALA A 34 6.14 26.07 11.95
CA ALA A 34 5.00 26.72 12.60
C ALA A 34 3.68 25.98 12.27
N LEU A 35 3.48 25.58 11.02
CA LEU A 35 2.34 24.78 10.60
C LEU A 35 2.35 23.37 11.22
N VAL A 36 3.52 22.75 11.39
CA VAL A 36 3.66 21.44 12.07
C VAL A 36 3.18 21.54 13.51
N GLN A 37 3.67 22.54 14.22
CA GLN A 37 3.36 22.73 15.64
C GLN A 37 1.88 23.10 15.86
N ALA A 38 1.31 23.92 14.97
CA ALA A 38 -0.10 24.31 15.07
C ALA A 38 -1.08 23.15 14.82
N TYR A 39 -0.71 22.22 13.93
CA TYR A 39 -1.56 21.11 13.50
C TYR A 39 -0.80 19.79 13.47
N PRO A 40 -0.59 19.15 14.64
CA PRO A 40 0.09 17.86 14.69
C PRO A 40 -0.72 16.79 13.95
N LEU A 41 -0.04 16.05 13.07
CA LEU A 41 -0.64 14.94 12.33
C LEU A 41 -0.62 13.65 13.16
N PRO A 42 -1.59 12.74 12.95
CA PRO A 42 -1.49 11.39 13.45
C PRO A 42 -0.29 10.65 12.84
N GLN A 43 0.07 9.52 13.45
CA GLN A 43 1.11 8.64 12.90
C GLN A 43 0.83 8.32 11.44
N LEU A 44 1.88 8.32 10.62
CA LEU A 44 1.74 8.16 9.17
C LEU A 44 1.00 6.87 8.75
N ARG A 45 1.16 5.78 9.52
CA ARG A 45 0.43 4.53 9.30
C ARG A 45 -1.07 4.70 9.53
N HIS A 46 -1.49 5.39 10.60
CA HIS A 46 -2.90 5.70 10.85
C HIS A 46 -3.49 6.61 9.78
N LEU A 47 -2.72 7.60 9.32
CA LEU A 47 -3.12 8.45 8.21
C LEU A 47 -3.26 7.66 6.90
N SER A 48 -2.35 6.74 6.62
CA SER A 48 -2.43 5.83 5.47
C SER A 48 -3.67 4.94 5.53
N ILE A 49 -4.00 4.39 6.70
CA ILE A 49 -5.21 3.59 6.92
C ILE A 49 -6.45 4.45 6.66
N TYR A 50 -6.49 5.66 7.22
CA TYR A 50 -7.61 6.59 7.03
C TYR A 50 -7.83 6.96 5.56
N PHE A 51 -6.77 7.35 4.85
CA PHE A 51 -6.85 7.67 3.42
C PHE A 51 -7.32 6.49 2.58
N ASN A 52 -6.82 5.29 2.85
CA ASN A 52 -7.27 4.08 2.18
C ASN A 52 -8.76 3.80 2.44
N GLN A 53 -9.25 3.96 3.68
CA GLN A 53 -10.67 3.82 4.00
C GLN A 53 -11.53 4.84 3.24
N GLN A 54 -11.11 6.11 3.20
CA GLN A 54 -11.82 7.16 2.46
C GLN A 54 -11.85 6.88 0.95
N MET A 55 -10.70 6.52 0.35
CA MET A 55 -10.64 6.14 -1.07
C MET A 55 -11.49 4.91 -1.37
N THR A 56 -11.46 3.89 -0.51
CA THR A 56 -12.28 2.66 -0.70
C THR A 56 -13.77 2.98 -0.66
N ARG A 57 -14.22 3.88 0.21
CA ARG A 57 -15.61 4.35 0.25
C ARG A 57 -16.01 5.02 -1.07
N LEU A 58 -15.15 5.89 -1.62
CA LEU A 58 -15.38 6.55 -2.91
C LEU A 58 -15.35 5.55 -4.08
N GLY A 59 -14.33 4.69 -4.13
CA GLY A 59 -14.16 3.67 -5.16
C GLY A 59 -15.35 2.71 -5.24
N LYS A 60 -15.91 2.31 -4.09
CA LYS A 60 -17.13 1.48 -4.04
C LYS A 60 -18.35 2.18 -4.64
N ARG A 61 -18.53 3.48 -4.40
CA ARG A 61 -19.65 4.26 -4.97
C ARG A 61 -19.51 4.44 -6.48
N LEU A 62 -18.28 4.64 -6.95
CA LEU A 62 -17.98 4.79 -8.36
C LEU A 62 -17.89 3.46 -9.13
N GLY A 63 -17.78 2.31 -8.44
CA GLY A 63 -17.58 1.01 -9.09
C GLY A 63 -16.16 0.80 -9.65
N VAL A 64 -15.16 1.40 -8.99
CA VAL A 64 -13.76 1.38 -9.45
C VAL A 64 -13.13 0.00 -9.25
N ARG A 65 -12.37 -0.46 -10.25
CA ARG A 65 -11.64 -1.74 -10.21
C ARG A 65 -10.44 -1.66 -9.26
N GLN A 66 -10.06 -2.80 -8.68
CA GLN A 66 -8.95 -2.88 -7.71
C GLN A 66 -7.62 -2.32 -8.26
N GLN A 67 -7.31 -2.54 -9.54
CA GLN A 67 -6.08 -2.03 -10.15
C GLN A 67 -6.03 -0.49 -10.14
N ALA A 68 -7.12 0.17 -10.53
CA ALA A 68 -7.22 1.64 -10.46
C ALA A 68 -7.19 2.16 -9.01
N MET A 69 -7.76 1.42 -8.05
CA MET A 69 -7.64 1.77 -6.63
C MET A 69 -6.19 1.68 -6.13
N ALA A 70 -5.47 0.64 -6.51
CA ALA A 70 -4.05 0.47 -6.18
C ALA A 70 -3.18 1.58 -6.78
N THR A 71 -3.46 1.97 -8.04
CA THR A 71 -2.79 3.10 -8.69
C THR A 71 -3.06 4.42 -7.96
N ALA A 72 -4.31 4.67 -7.57
CA ALA A 72 -4.68 5.85 -6.79
C ALA A 72 -3.95 5.89 -5.43
N GLN A 73 -3.89 4.76 -4.72
CA GLN A 73 -3.16 4.66 -3.45
C GLN A 73 -1.68 5.02 -3.60
N LEU A 74 -1.04 4.55 -4.68
CA LEU A 74 0.36 4.89 -4.93
C LEU A 74 0.54 6.36 -5.32
N TYR A 75 -0.38 6.96 -6.08
CA TYR A 75 -0.34 8.39 -6.40
C TYR A 75 -0.36 9.25 -5.13
N ILE A 76 -1.21 8.91 -4.16
CA ILE A 76 -1.27 9.61 -2.87
C ILE A 76 0.08 9.56 -2.15
N ARG A 77 0.75 8.40 -2.14
CA ARG A 77 2.07 8.26 -1.51
C ARG A 77 3.13 9.09 -2.22
N ARG A 78 3.17 9.02 -3.55
CA ARG A 78 4.12 9.79 -4.38
C ARG A 78 3.92 11.29 -4.28
N PHE A 79 2.67 11.72 -4.19
CA PHE A 79 2.32 13.13 -4.05
C PHE A 79 2.73 13.65 -2.66
N TYR A 80 2.34 12.97 -1.58
CA TYR A 80 2.67 13.40 -0.22
C TYR A 80 4.13 13.12 0.21
N SER A 81 4.95 12.48 -0.63
CA SER A 81 6.40 12.46 -0.43
C SER A 81 7.09 13.74 -0.90
N LYS A 82 6.38 14.60 -1.65
CA LYS A 82 6.89 15.89 -2.18
C LYS A 82 6.08 17.10 -1.71
N VAL A 83 4.84 16.89 -1.29
CA VAL A 83 3.94 17.96 -0.85
C VAL A 83 3.53 17.70 0.59
N GLU A 84 3.67 18.72 1.42
CA GLU A 84 3.21 18.66 2.81
C GLU A 84 1.67 18.51 2.88
N ILE A 85 1.19 17.52 3.63
CA ILE A 85 -0.24 17.15 3.72
C ILE A 85 -1.08 18.35 4.16
N ARG A 86 -0.57 19.13 5.12
CA ARG A 86 -1.23 20.30 5.70
C ARG A 86 -1.40 21.47 4.73
N LYS A 87 -0.74 21.45 3.56
CA LYS A 87 -0.84 22.47 2.50
C LYS A 87 -2.00 22.23 1.53
N THR A 88 -2.64 21.06 1.57
CA THR A 88 -3.68 20.67 0.61
C THR A 88 -4.94 20.16 1.31
N ASN A 89 -6.07 20.08 0.60
CA ASN A 89 -7.26 19.40 1.09
C ASN A 89 -7.15 17.90 0.76
N PRO A 90 -6.95 17.00 1.74
CA PRO A 90 -6.77 15.59 1.46
C PRO A 90 -7.96 14.94 0.76
N TYR A 91 -9.20 15.36 1.03
CA TYR A 91 -10.37 14.79 0.35
C TYR A 91 -10.39 15.12 -1.14
N LEU A 92 -9.98 16.33 -1.51
CA LEU A 92 -9.83 16.73 -2.92
C LEU A 92 -8.72 15.92 -3.60
N VAL A 93 -7.56 15.78 -2.94
CA VAL A 93 -6.43 14.99 -3.46
C VAL A 93 -6.81 13.52 -3.63
N LEU A 94 -7.53 12.92 -2.66
CA LEU A 94 -8.00 11.53 -2.74
C LEU A 94 -8.98 11.32 -3.90
N ALA A 95 -9.96 12.20 -4.07
CA ALA A 95 -10.90 12.11 -5.20
C ALA A 95 -10.19 12.27 -6.55
N THR A 96 -9.25 13.22 -6.62
CA THR A 96 -8.46 13.51 -7.82
C THR A 96 -7.55 12.34 -8.16
N ALA A 97 -6.91 11.70 -7.18
CA ALA A 97 -6.08 10.52 -7.39
C ALA A 97 -6.90 9.34 -7.93
N VAL A 98 -8.10 9.09 -7.40
CA VAL A 98 -9.01 8.06 -7.93
C VAL A 98 -9.45 8.39 -9.36
N TYR A 99 -9.85 9.64 -9.62
CA TYR A 99 -10.23 10.09 -10.96
C TYR A 99 -9.11 9.92 -11.99
N LEU A 100 -7.90 10.35 -11.63
CA LEU A 100 -6.73 10.28 -12.50
C LEU A 100 -6.28 8.84 -12.74
N ALA A 101 -6.26 8.01 -11.69
CA ALA A 101 -5.95 6.59 -11.81
C ALA A 101 -6.94 5.86 -12.71
N CYS A 102 -8.23 6.19 -12.62
CA CYS A 102 -9.24 5.65 -13.53
C CYS A 102 -8.97 6.00 -15.00
N LYS A 103 -8.45 7.21 -15.29
CA LYS A 103 -8.04 7.57 -16.65
C LYS A 103 -6.80 6.79 -17.10
N MET A 104 -5.81 6.64 -16.23
CA MET A 104 -4.55 5.96 -16.56
C MET A 104 -4.70 4.44 -16.72
N GLU A 105 -5.66 3.84 -16.03
CA GLU A 105 -5.98 2.40 -16.11
C GLU A 105 -7.09 2.07 -17.14
N GLU A 106 -7.39 3.01 -18.04
CA GLU A 106 -8.37 2.83 -19.13
C GLU A 106 -9.79 2.47 -18.63
N CYS A 107 -10.18 2.99 -17.46
CA CYS A 107 -11.54 2.91 -16.91
C CYS A 107 -12.07 4.29 -16.48
N PRO A 108 -12.14 5.28 -17.39
CA PRO A 108 -12.41 6.67 -17.05
C PRO A 108 -13.84 6.89 -16.52
N HIS A 109 -13.96 7.78 -15.54
CA HIS A 109 -15.24 8.27 -15.04
C HIS A 109 -15.45 9.73 -15.46
N HIS A 110 -16.69 10.17 -15.62
CA HIS A 110 -16.97 11.57 -15.92
C HIS A 110 -16.69 12.46 -14.68
N ILE A 111 -16.04 13.61 -14.87
CA ILE A 111 -15.61 14.48 -13.75
C ILE A 111 -16.77 14.89 -12.82
N ARG A 112 -17.94 15.22 -13.37
CA ARG A 112 -19.14 15.59 -12.59
C ARG A 112 -19.62 14.46 -11.67
N LEU A 113 -19.45 13.19 -12.08
CA LEU A 113 -19.82 12.03 -11.27
C LEU A 113 -18.88 11.88 -10.07
N VAL A 114 -17.57 12.05 -10.30
CA VAL A 114 -16.59 11.98 -9.20
C VAL A 114 -16.83 13.10 -8.19
N VAL A 115 -17.10 14.32 -8.66
CA VAL A 115 -17.42 15.46 -7.79
C VAL A 115 -18.71 15.21 -7.01
N SER A 116 -19.77 14.69 -7.65
CA SER A 116 -21.03 14.42 -6.96
C SER A 116 -20.89 13.33 -5.89
N GLU A 117 -20.17 12.24 -6.19
CA GLU A 117 -19.94 11.17 -5.21
C GLU A 117 -19.01 11.62 -4.07
N GLY A 118 -17.96 12.40 -4.38
CA GLY A 118 -17.09 13.03 -3.39
C GLY A 118 -17.87 13.94 -2.44
N ARG A 119 -18.76 14.78 -2.99
CA ARG A 119 -19.64 15.66 -2.20
C ARG A 119 -20.65 14.90 -1.34
N GLY A 120 -21.10 13.73 -1.83
CA GLY A 120 -21.97 12.82 -1.08
C GLY A 120 -21.27 12.13 0.09
N LEU A 121 -19.93 11.96 0.03
CA LEU A 121 -19.13 11.36 1.11
C LEU A 121 -18.61 12.39 2.11
N TRP A 122 -18.15 13.56 1.64
CA TRP A 122 -17.49 14.57 2.46
C TRP A 122 -18.18 15.93 2.33
N PRO A 123 -19.43 16.07 2.82
CA PRO A 123 -20.26 17.21 2.51
C PRO A 123 -19.72 18.55 3.02
N GLU A 124 -19.02 18.56 4.16
CA GLU A 124 -18.46 19.77 4.76
C GLU A 124 -17.08 20.16 4.21
N TYR A 125 -16.40 19.25 3.50
CA TYR A 125 -14.97 19.38 3.20
C TYR A 125 -14.65 19.24 1.71
N PHE A 126 -15.67 19.13 0.85
CA PHE A 126 -15.52 18.91 -0.58
C PHE A 126 -16.39 19.88 -1.36
N SER A 127 -15.78 20.64 -2.26
CA SER A 127 -16.49 21.61 -3.11
C SER A 127 -17.24 20.90 -4.25
N ASN A 128 -18.36 21.48 -4.70
CA ASN A 128 -19.11 20.99 -5.86
C ASN A 128 -18.53 21.52 -7.20
N ASP A 129 -17.44 22.28 -7.13
CA ASP A 129 -16.80 22.86 -8.31
C ASP A 129 -15.89 21.85 -9.01
N THR A 130 -16.21 21.53 -10.26
CA THR A 130 -15.39 20.66 -11.11
C THR A 130 -14.05 21.29 -11.49
N SER A 131 -13.94 22.62 -11.48
CA SER A 131 -12.69 23.33 -11.82
C SER A 131 -11.57 22.97 -10.84
N ARG A 132 -11.89 22.93 -9.53
CA ARG A 132 -10.93 22.59 -8.46
C ARG A 132 -10.38 21.18 -8.59
N LEU A 133 -11.21 20.22 -9.01
CA LEU A 133 -10.75 18.86 -9.30
C LEU A 133 -9.80 18.87 -10.50
N GLY A 134 -10.10 19.63 -11.56
CA GLY A 134 -9.21 19.79 -12.72
C GLY A 134 -7.88 20.47 -12.39
N GLU A 135 -7.89 21.52 -11.56
CA GLU A 135 -6.67 22.18 -11.07
C GLU A 135 -5.83 21.23 -10.21
N CYS A 136 -6.47 20.51 -9.29
CA CYS A 136 -5.81 19.51 -8.47
C CYS A 136 -5.24 18.37 -9.33
N GLU A 137 -5.94 17.98 -10.39
CA GLU A 137 -5.45 16.98 -11.35
C GLU A 137 -4.15 17.42 -11.99
N PHE A 138 -4.12 18.64 -12.53
CA PHE A 138 -2.92 19.21 -13.12
C PHE A 138 -1.77 19.28 -12.10
N PHE A 139 -2.07 19.72 -10.88
CA PHE A 139 -1.08 19.78 -9.80
C PHE A 139 -0.50 18.41 -9.48
N LEU A 140 -1.33 17.38 -9.37
CA LEU A 140 -0.92 16.02 -9.05
C LEU A 140 -0.07 15.40 -10.17
N ILE A 141 -0.40 15.65 -11.44
CA ILE A 141 0.41 15.23 -12.60
C ILE A 141 1.77 15.93 -12.59
N SER A 142 1.79 17.24 -12.36
CA SER A 142 3.01 18.05 -12.32
C SER A 142 3.97 17.57 -11.25
N GLU A 143 3.49 17.36 -10.02
CA GLU A 143 4.34 16.92 -8.91
C GLU A 143 4.88 15.51 -9.08
N MET A 144 4.10 14.62 -9.71
CA MET A 144 4.58 13.30 -10.08
C MET A 144 5.40 13.27 -11.38
N SER A 145 5.71 14.45 -11.95
CA SER A 145 6.51 14.61 -13.17
C SER A 145 6.00 13.76 -14.34
N SER A 146 4.67 13.63 -14.47
CA SER A 146 3.98 12.82 -15.48
C SER A 146 4.34 11.32 -15.47
N GLN A 147 4.85 10.78 -14.37
CA GLN A 147 5.24 9.38 -14.25
C GLN A 147 4.07 8.52 -13.72
N MET A 148 3.06 8.34 -14.56
CA MET A 148 1.75 7.82 -14.16
C MET A 148 1.63 6.29 -14.20
N ILE A 149 2.45 5.60 -14.98
CA ILE A 149 2.36 4.14 -15.13
C ILE A 149 2.91 3.44 -13.89
N VAL A 150 2.12 2.49 -13.36
CA VAL A 150 2.45 1.72 -12.16
C VAL A 150 2.44 0.22 -12.47
N HIS A 151 3.45 -0.48 -11.98
CA HIS A 151 3.53 -1.94 -12.00
C HIS A 151 3.04 -2.47 -10.65
N HIS A 152 2.03 -3.34 -10.69
CA HIS A 152 1.42 -3.92 -9.50
C HIS A 152 1.85 -5.37 -9.25
N PRO A 153 1.91 -5.80 -7.97
CA PRO A 153 2.25 -7.17 -7.59
C PRO A 153 1.20 -8.22 -7.99
N TYR A 154 -0.05 -7.82 -8.31
CA TYR A 154 -1.13 -8.76 -8.68
C TYR A 154 -0.74 -9.70 -9.83
N ARG A 155 -0.05 -9.17 -10.85
CA ARG A 155 0.40 -9.97 -12.00
C ARG A 155 1.43 -11.01 -11.60
N SER A 156 2.39 -10.63 -10.75
CA SER A 156 3.40 -11.54 -10.22
C SER A 156 2.78 -12.60 -9.31
N LEU A 157 1.79 -12.22 -8.49
CA LEU A 157 1.05 -13.14 -7.64
C LEU A 157 0.36 -14.22 -8.47
N THR A 158 -0.40 -13.84 -9.51
CA THR A 158 -1.08 -14.80 -10.40
C THR A 158 -0.09 -15.71 -11.13
N ALA A 159 1.06 -15.20 -11.56
CA ALA A 159 2.09 -16.01 -12.22
C ALA A 159 2.70 -17.07 -11.28
N LEU A 160 2.86 -16.76 -9.99
CA LEU A 160 3.47 -17.63 -8.98
C LEU A 160 2.49 -18.62 -8.34
N GLN A 161 1.17 -18.39 -8.45
CA GLN A 161 0.12 -19.27 -7.89
C GLN A 161 0.27 -20.72 -8.36
N GLY A 162 0.53 -20.95 -9.66
CA GLY A 162 0.71 -22.27 -10.24
C GLY A 162 1.97 -22.98 -9.72
N THR A 163 3.08 -22.23 -9.61
CA THR A 163 4.38 -22.75 -9.16
C THR A 163 4.33 -23.30 -7.73
N PHE A 164 3.61 -22.61 -6.83
CA PHE A 164 3.49 -23.04 -5.43
C PHE A 164 2.25 -23.89 -5.13
N SER A 165 1.43 -24.17 -6.16
CA SER A 165 0.18 -24.92 -6.04
C SER A 165 -0.71 -24.38 -4.91
N LEU A 166 -0.90 -23.05 -4.88
CA LEU A 166 -1.69 -22.37 -3.84
C LEU A 166 -3.16 -22.79 -3.92
N THR A 167 -3.79 -22.98 -2.76
CA THR A 167 -5.26 -23.18 -2.73
C THR A 167 -5.96 -21.86 -3.07
N ALA A 168 -7.27 -21.92 -3.37
CA ALA A 168 -8.08 -20.72 -3.57
C ALA A 168 -8.07 -19.82 -2.31
N GLU A 169 -8.13 -20.42 -1.12
CA GLU A 169 -8.06 -19.70 0.15
C GLU A 169 -6.70 -19.02 0.36
N GLU A 170 -5.59 -19.74 0.15
CA GLU A 170 -4.22 -19.18 0.24
C GLU A 170 -4.03 -18.04 -0.78
N SER A 171 -4.58 -18.19 -1.98
CA SER A 171 -4.51 -17.18 -3.05
C SER A 171 -5.31 -15.92 -2.70
N ASN A 172 -6.50 -16.09 -2.12
CA ASN A 172 -7.35 -14.97 -1.68
C ASN A 172 -6.71 -14.23 -0.49
N LEU A 173 -6.11 -14.97 0.45
CA LEU A 173 -5.38 -14.38 1.57
C LEU A 173 -4.17 -13.59 1.08
N ALA A 174 -3.36 -14.16 0.18
CA ALA A 174 -2.24 -13.45 -0.45
C ALA A 174 -2.71 -12.19 -1.20
N TRP A 175 -3.84 -12.27 -1.92
CA TRP A 175 -4.44 -11.10 -2.57
C TRP A 175 -4.86 -10.01 -1.57
N SER A 176 -5.42 -10.39 -0.43
CA SER A 176 -5.77 -9.45 0.64
C SER A 176 -4.54 -8.77 1.24
N ILE A 177 -3.47 -9.53 1.51
CA ILE A 177 -2.19 -9.00 2.00
C ILE A 177 -1.59 -8.03 0.98
N VAL A 178 -1.73 -8.34 -0.32
CA VAL A 178 -1.37 -7.43 -1.41
C VAL A 178 -2.30 -6.19 -1.47
N ASN A 179 -3.50 -6.19 -0.92
CA ASN A 179 -4.26 -4.95 -0.82
C ASN A 179 -3.79 -4.11 0.38
N ASP A 180 -3.44 -4.78 1.48
CA ASP A 180 -3.01 -4.15 2.72
C ASP A 180 -1.64 -3.47 2.57
N HIS A 181 -0.70 -4.04 1.80
CA HIS A 181 0.64 -3.44 1.66
C HIS A 181 0.62 -2.03 1.06
N TYR A 182 -0.42 -1.63 0.31
CA TYR A 182 -0.56 -0.25 -0.18
C TYR A 182 -0.84 0.76 0.94
N MET A 183 -1.17 0.31 2.15
CA MET A 183 -1.25 1.13 3.37
C MET A 183 0.13 1.34 4.04
N THR A 184 1.18 0.68 3.55
CA THR A 184 2.58 0.84 3.99
C THR A 184 3.43 1.53 2.93
N ASP A 185 4.68 1.88 3.26
CA ASP A 185 5.64 2.46 2.30
C ASP A 185 6.34 1.42 1.41
N LEU A 186 6.03 0.13 1.59
CA LEU A 186 6.60 -0.97 0.80
C LEU A 186 6.52 -0.78 -0.73
N PRO A 187 5.45 -0.23 -1.33
CA PRO A 187 5.39 0.03 -2.77
C PRO A 187 6.47 0.99 -3.31
N LEU A 188 7.08 1.79 -2.43
CA LEU A 188 8.14 2.74 -2.76
C LEU A 188 9.54 2.18 -2.51
N PHE A 189 9.67 1.09 -1.76
CA PHE A 189 10.96 0.48 -1.43
C PHE A 189 11.28 -0.72 -2.31
N TYR A 190 10.29 -1.57 -2.57
CA TYR A 190 10.52 -2.89 -3.15
C TYR A 190 9.80 -3.09 -4.48
N ALA A 191 10.36 -3.99 -5.28
CA ALA A 191 9.79 -4.36 -6.56
C ALA A 191 8.50 -5.19 -6.39
N PRO A 192 7.55 -5.12 -7.35
CA PRO A 192 6.27 -5.81 -7.24
C PRO A 192 6.36 -7.34 -7.06
N HIS A 193 7.40 -7.98 -7.63
CA HIS A 193 7.59 -9.42 -7.48
C HIS A 193 8.01 -9.81 -6.06
N THR A 194 8.85 -9.01 -5.40
CA THR A 194 9.25 -9.20 -3.99
C THR A 194 8.02 -9.12 -3.07
N ILE A 195 7.15 -8.12 -3.30
CA ILE A 195 5.89 -7.98 -2.55
C ILE A 195 4.97 -9.17 -2.76
N ALA A 196 4.83 -9.66 -3.99
CA ALA A 196 4.00 -10.83 -4.28
C ALA A 196 4.50 -12.08 -3.54
N ILE A 197 5.82 -12.30 -3.49
CA ILE A 197 6.43 -13.42 -2.76
C ILE A 197 6.22 -13.28 -1.26
N MET A 198 6.42 -12.07 -0.71
CA MET A 198 6.14 -11.79 0.70
C MET A 198 4.68 -12.11 1.04
N ALA A 199 3.73 -11.73 0.19
CA ALA A 199 2.32 -12.01 0.42
C ALA A 199 2.00 -13.52 0.38
N ILE A 200 2.63 -14.27 -0.53
CA ILE A 200 2.53 -15.73 -0.58
C ILE A 200 3.12 -16.36 0.70
N LEU A 201 4.29 -15.90 1.13
CA LEU A 201 4.93 -16.38 2.35
C LEU A 201 4.01 -16.18 3.56
N LEU A 202 3.50 -14.96 3.76
CA LEU A 202 2.56 -14.66 4.84
C LEU A 202 1.28 -15.49 4.74
N ALA A 203 0.71 -15.66 3.55
CA ALA A 203 -0.48 -16.49 3.36
C ALA A 203 -0.25 -17.98 3.70
N LEU A 204 0.94 -18.51 3.38
CA LEU A 204 1.31 -19.89 3.71
C LEU A 204 1.60 -20.10 5.20
N VAL A 205 2.06 -19.04 5.89
CA VAL A 205 2.34 -19.05 7.34
C VAL A 205 1.04 -18.89 8.15
N LEU A 206 0.13 -18.02 7.72
CA LEU A 206 -1.11 -17.63 8.41
C LEU A 206 -2.28 -18.62 8.24
N ARG A 207 -2.02 -19.89 7.92
CA ARG A 207 -3.06 -20.86 7.51
C ARG A 207 -4.24 -20.92 8.49
N PRO A 208 -5.50 -20.78 8.01
CA PRO A 208 -6.70 -20.88 8.86
C PRO A 208 -6.94 -22.25 9.51
N ASN A 209 -6.34 -23.33 8.99
CA ASN A 209 -6.76 -24.72 9.29
C ASN A 209 -5.81 -25.54 10.18
N ALA A 210 -4.65 -25.02 10.60
CA ALA A 210 -3.76 -25.76 11.53
C ALA A 210 -3.78 -25.18 12.95
N THR A 211 -4.23 -23.94 13.08
CA THR A 211 -4.38 -23.17 14.31
C THR A 211 -5.67 -22.41 14.08
N GLY A 212 -6.70 -22.56 14.91
CA GLY A 212 -8.01 -21.93 14.72
C GLY A 212 -7.95 -20.40 14.70
N ILE A 213 -7.46 -19.86 13.59
CA ILE A 213 -7.11 -18.46 13.38
C ILE A 213 -8.07 -17.96 12.29
N GLN A 214 -9.12 -17.30 12.75
CA GLN A 214 -10.01 -16.53 11.91
C GLN A 214 -9.26 -15.28 11.43
N SER A 215 -9.26 -15.04 10.11
CA SER A 215 -9.00 -13.76 9.44
C SER A 215 -7.71 -13.01 9.80
N ALA A 216 -6.99 -12.49 8.80
CA ALA A 216 -5.80 -11.65 9.01
C ALA A 216 -6.04 -10.43 9.93
N SER A 217 -7.30 -10.02 10.12
CA SER A 217 -7.71 -8.95 11.04
C SER A 217 -7.82 -9.34 12.52
N GLY A 218 -7.72 -10.63 12.87
CA GLY A 218 -7.91 -11.14 14.25
C GLY A 218 -6.73 -11.93 14.81
N SER A 219 -5.63 -12.01 14.08
CA SER A 219 -4.42 -12.75 14.47
C SER A 219 -3.43 -11.77 15.10
N SER A 220 -3.04 -11.98 16.37
CA SER A 220 -2.08 -11.10 17.04
C SER A 220 -0.75 -11.05 16.28
N ALA A 221 -0.22 -9.84 16.06
CA ALA A 221 1.02 -9.60 15.32
C ALA A 221 2.22 -10.46 15.81
N SER A 222 2.24 -10.78 17.11
CA SER A 222 3.22 -11.67 17.75
C SER A 222 3.22 -13.11 17.22
N ASN A 223 2.05 -13.66 16.90
CA ASN A 223 1.90 -14.99 16.33
C ASN A 223 2.35 -15.02 14.86
N ILE A 224 2.13 -13.92 14.14
CA ILE A 224 2.59 -13.77 12.75
C ILE A 224 4.12 -13.72 12.69
N ALA A 225 4.75 -12.94 13.58
CA ALA A 225 6.21 -12.78 13.64
C ALA A 225 6.95 -14.09 13.92
N SER A 226 6.53 -14.81 14.95
CA SER A 226 7.16 -16.09 15.34
C SER A 226 7.03 -17.14 14.25
N ALA A 227 5.86 -17.24 13.60
CA ALA A 227 5.62 -18.20 12.53
C ALA A 227 6.37 -17.83 11.23
N ALA A 228 6.46 -16.54 10.90
CA ALA A 228 7.23 -16.06 9.75
C ALA A 228 8.74 -16.30 9.95
N GLN A 229 9.26 -16.03 11.16
CA GLN A 229 10.67 -16.21 11.47
C GLN A 229 11.06 -17.69 11.53
N ALA A 230 10.18 -18.57 12.01
CA ALA A 230 10.35 -20.03 11.93
C ALA A 230 10.38 -20.53 10.47
N ALA A 231 9.50 -19.99 9.61
CA ALA A 231 9.50 -20.32 8.19
C ALA A 231 10.80 -19.88 7.49
N LEU A 232 11.28 -18.66 7.76
CA LEU A 232 12.52 -18.15 7.17
C LEU A 232 13.78 -18.84 7.69
N THR A 233 13.85 -19.17 8.98
CA THR A 233 15.00 -19.92 9.53
C THR A 233 15.08 -21.34 8.97
N SER A 234 13.93 -21.98 8.74
CA SER A 234 13.88 -23.27 8.02
C SER A 234 14.37 -23.16 6.57
N ALA A 235 14.20 -22.00 5.94
CA ALA A 235 14.75 -21.71 4.61
C ALA A 235 16.26 -21.43 4.63
N GLY A 236 16.75 -20.73 5.65
CA GLY A 236 18.17 -20.42 5.82
C GLY A 236 19.04 -21.66 6.11
N GLN A 237 18.52 -22.65 6.85
CA GLN A 237 19.23 -23.90 7.16
C GLN A 237 19.35 -24.87 5.97
N ALA A 238 18.54 -24.70 4.92
CA ALA A 238 18.62 -25.53 3.71
C ALA A 238 19.93 -25.35 2.92
N LYS A 239 20.76 -24.35 3.26
CA LYS A 239 22.09 -24.13 2.68
C LYS A 239 23.17 -25.15 3.12
N GLY A 240 22.93 -26.03 4.11
CA GLY A 240 23.99 -26.82 4.72
C GLY A 240 23.76 -28.32 4.98
N GLY A 241 22.62 -28.91 4.58
CA GLY A 241 22.28 -30.29 4.95
C GLY A 241 21.93 -31.18 3.77
N THR A 242 22.60 -32.33 3.65
CA THR A 242 22.27 -33.45 2.76
C THR A 242 20.78 -33.84 2.84
N PRO A 243 20.12 -34.20 1.72
CA PRO A 243 18.68 -34.47 1.71
C PRO A 243 18.41 -35.92 2.11
N GLU A 244 18.23 -36.19 3.41
CA GLU A 244 17.67 -37.47 3.86
C GLU A 244 16.19 -37.34 4.26
N ARG A 245 15.37 -38.09 3.52
CA ARG A 245 14.01 -38.60 3.75
C ARG A 245 13.29 -38.19 5.05
N GLN A 246 12.21 -37.40 4.89
CA GLN A 246 10.91 -37.65 5.55
C GLN A 246 9.82 -36.70 5.03
N GLY A 247 8.64 -37.25 4.71
CA GLY A 247 7.34 -36.56 4.64
C GLY A 247 7.19 -35.44 3.59
N GLY A 248 6.14 -35.48 2.77
CA GLY A 248 5.93 -34.51 1.68
C GLY A 248 6.23 -33.05 2.08
N ARG A 249 7.15 -32.40 1.32
CA ARG A 249 7.58 -31.03 1.60
C ARG A 249 6.38 -30.13 1.86
N THR A 250 6.35 -29.47 3.01
CA THR A 250 5.35 -28.44 3.28
C THR A 250 5.45 -27.35 2.20
N LYS A 251 4.36 -26.68 1.85
CA LYS A 251 4.40 -25.61 0.82
C LYS A 251 5.42 -24.51 1.17
N VAL A 252 5.63 -24.28 2.48
CA VAL A 252 6.68 -23.40 3.02
C VAL A 252 8.08 -23.92 2.68
N GLN A 253 8.37 -25.21 2.86
CA GLN A 253 9.66 -25.80 2.46
C GLN A 253 9.88 -25.74 0.94
N LYS A 254 8.82 -25.86 0.14
CA LYS A 254 8.92 -25.67 -1.32
C LYS A 254 9.27 -24.23 -1.67
N LEU A 255 8.61 -23.26 -1.05
CA LEU A 255 8.93 -21.83 -1.20
C LEU A 255 10.38 -21.55 -0.78
N ALA A 256 10.81 -22.08 0.36
CA ALA A 256 12.18 -21.96 0.86
C ALA A 256 13.22 -22.53 -0.11
N SER A 257 12.98 -23.73 -0.64
CA SER A 257 13.87 -24.36 -1.63
C SER A 257 13.93 -23.53 -2.91
N TRP A 258 12.77 -23.03 -3.37
CA TRP A 258 12.68 -22.18 -4.56
C TRP A 258 13.41 -20.84 -4.37
N LEU A 259 13.30 -20.23 -3.19
CA LEU A 259 14.03 -19.01 -2.85
C LEU A 259 15.54 -19.24 -2.80
N ALA A 260 15.99 -20.39 -2.30
CA ALA A 260 17.41 -20.73 -2.27
C ALA A 260 18.01 -20.94 -3.67
N GLU A 261 17.20 -21.42 -4.63
CA GLU A 261 17.59 -21.57 -6.04
C GLU A 261 17.45 -20.26 -6.84
N SER A 262 16.70 -19.29 -6.32
CA SER A 262 16.42 -18.02 -6.99
C SER A 262 17.47 -16.94 -6.66
N THR A 263 17.67 -16.01 -7.59
CA THR A 263 18.53 -14.82 -7.40
C THR A 263 17.84 -13.68 -6.65
N ILE A 264 16.73 -13.97 -5.98
CA ILE A 264 15.89 -12.98 -5.30
C ILE A 264 16.50 -12.70 -3.93
N ASP A 265 16.56 -11.42 -3.58
CA ASP A 265 17.04 -10.98 -2.29
C ASP A 265 16.09 -11.41 -1.16
N VAL A 266 16.57 -12.29 -0.28
CA VAL A 266 15.82 -12.80 0.88
C VAL A 266 15.73 -11.74 1.97
N GLU A 267 16.72 -10.85 2.10
CA GLU A 267 16.72 -9.78 3.10
C GLU A 267 15.56 -8.82 2.85
N ALA A 268 15.37 -8.40 1.59
CA ALA A 268 14.22 -7.62 1.17
C ALA A 268 12.86 -8.27 1.52
N ILE A 269 12.76 -9.61 1.43
CA ILE A 269 11.52 -10.33 1.81
C ILE A 269 11.31 -10.26 3.33
N VAL A 270 12.38 -10.46 4.13
CA VAL A 270 12.34 -10.36 5.60
C VAL A 270 11.81 -8.98 6.01
N ASP A 271 12.39 -7.93 5.44
CA ASP A 271 12.06 -6.55 5.76
C ASP A 271 10.62 -6.22 5.37
N CYS A 272 10.17 -6.69 4.19
CA CYS A 272 8.77 -6.57 3.78
C CYS A 272 7.83 -7.24 4.80
N THR A 273 8.19 -8.44 5.26
CA THR A 273 7.40 -9.20 6.22
C THR A 273 7.35 -8.50 7.58
N GLN A 274 8.48 -7.98 8.08
CA GLN A 274 8.54 -7.24 9.34
C GLN A 274 7.69 -5.96 9.29
N GLU A 275 7.76 -5.21 8.20
CA GLU A 275 6.93 -4.02 8.01
C GLU A 275 5.44 -4.36 7.98
N MET A 276 5.04 -5.46 7.32
CA MET A 276 3.64 -5.89 7.32
C MET A 276 3.15 -6.31 8.70
N ILE A 277 3.97 -7.01 9.49
CA ILE A 277 3.63 -7.37 10.87
C ILE A 277 3.46 -6.10 11.73
N SER A 278 4.42 -5.19 11.64
CA SER A 278 4.38 -3.91 12.36
C SER A 278 3.19 -3.04 11.94
N PHE A 279 2.78 -3.14 10.67
CA PHE A 279 1.57 -2.50 10.16
C PHE A 279 0.30 -3.09 10.80
N TYR A 280 0.18 -4.42 10.88
CA TYR A 280 -0.99 -5.06 11.52
C TYR A 280 -1.10 -4.70 13.01
N GLU A 281 0.01 -4.61 13.74
CA GLU A 281 0.02 -4.11 15.12
C GLU A 281 -0.44 -2.65 15.22
N ALA A 282 0.03 -1.78 14.32
CA ALA A 282 -0.39 -0.38 14.29
C ALA A 282 -1.88 -0.22 13.95
N GLN A 283 -2.44 -1.15 13.17
CA GLN A 283 -3.85 -1.18 12.80
C GLN A 283 -4.75 -1.53 14.00
N GLU A 284 -4.30 -2.36 14.94
CA GLU A 284 -5.06 -2.65 16.18
C GLU A 284 -5.28 -1.39 17.03
N HIS A 285 -4.32 -0.45 17.00
CA HIS A 285 -4.35 0.79 17.76
C HIS A 285 -4.99 1.97 16.99
N TYR A 286 -5.51 1.75 15.79
CA TYR A 286 -6.05 2.80 14.93
C TYR A 286 -7.39 3.35 15.42
N ASN A 287 -7.50 4.67 15.53
CA ASN A 287 -8.75 5.37 15.86
C ASN A 287 -9.17 6.31 14.72
N GLU A 288 -10.23 5.93 13.98
CA GLU A 288 -10.77 6.72 12.86
C GLU A 288 -11.26 8.11 13.30
N LYS A 289 -11.89 8.22 14.47
CA LYS A 289 -12.48 9.50 14.93
C LYS A 289 -11.38 10.52 15.20
N LEU A 290 -10.35 10.12 15.94
CA LEU A 290 -9.21 10.97 16.27
C LEU A 290 -8.45 11.42 15.02
N THR A 291 -8.17 10.48 14.11
CA THR A 291 -7.48 10.76 12.85
C THR A 291 -8.26 11.77 11.99
N ARG A 292 -9.58 11.57 11.90
CA ARG A 292 -10.49 12.47 11.17
C ARG A 292 -10.55 13.86 11.78
N GLU A 293 -10.62 13.97 13.10
CA GLU A 293 -10.67 15.26 13.79
C GLU A 293 -9.40 16.08 13.57
N GLN A 294 -8.22 15.44 13.65
CA GLN A 294 -6.94 16.09 13.37
C GLN A 294 -6.86 16.62 11.93
N ILE A 295 -7.31 15.83 10.95
CA ILE A 295 -7.35 16.24 9.55
C ILE A 295 -8.31 17.43 9.35
N ASN A 296 -9.54 17.31 9.87
CA ASN A 296 -10.55 18.34 9.71
C ASN A 296 -10.17 19.67 10.38
N ARG A 297 -9.38 19.62 11.46
CA ARG A 297 -8.91 20.80 12.17
C ARG A 297 -8.09 21.73 11.27
N PHE A 298 -7.11 21.20 10.54
CA PHE A 298 -6.28 22.05 9.67
C PHE A 298 -7.01 22.45 8.40
N ILE A 299 -7.92 21.61 7.88
CA ILE A 299 -8.75 21.97 6.72
C ILE A 299 -9.60 23.20 7.04
N LYS A 300 -10.35 23.17 8.16
CA LYS A 300 -11.22 24.29 8.57
C LYS A 300 -10.42 25.53 8.93
N ALA A 301 -9.34 25.38 9.68
CA ALA A 301 -8.54 26.53 10.11
C ALA A 301 -7.86 27.27 8.94
N ARG A 302 -7.58 26.55 7.84
CA ARG A 302 -6.97 27.12 6.64
C ARG A 302 -7.94 27.44 5.51
N GLY A 303 -9.23 27.16 5.69
CA GLY A 303 -10.25 27.38 4.65
C GLY A 303 -10.03 26.54 3.40
N LEU A 304 -9.43 25.35 3.54
CA LEU A 304 -9.14 24.43 2.42
C LEU A 304 -10.38 23.69 1.90
N ASP A 305 -11.52 23.88 2.56
CA ASP A 305 -12.84 23.36 2.20
C ASP A 305 -13.54 24.16 1.09
N LYS A 306 -13.06 25.39 0.79
CA LYS A 306 -13.68 26.34 -0.15
C LYS A 306 -13.06 26.31 -1.54
#